data_AF-A0A4U1EM79-F1
#
_entry.id   AF-A0A4U1EM79-F1
#
_cell.length_a   1.000
_cell.length_b   1.000
_cell.length_c   1.000
_cell.angle_alpha   90.00
_cell.angle_beta   90.00
_cell.angle_gamma   90.00
#
_symmetry.space_group_name_H-M   'P 1'
#
loop_
_entity.id
_entity.type
_entity.pdbx_description
1 polymer ?
#
loop_
_entity_poly.entity_id
_entity_poly.type
_entity_poly.pdbx_seq_one_letter_code
_entity_poly.pdbx_strand_id
1 'polypeptide(L)'
;IQASSGETKYTGALDCAKKLYKEAGIRGIYKGTVLTLMRDIPASGMYFMTYEWLKNIFTPEEKSVNELSVPRILVAGGIAGIFNWAVAIPPDVLKSRFQTAPPGKYPNGFRDVLRELIRNEGITSLYKGFNAVMIRAFPANA
;
A
#
# COMPACT_ATOMS: atom_id res chain seq x y z
N ILE A 1 -3.58 -1.24 -20.47
CA ILE A 1 -3.33 -1.55 -21.91
C ILE A 1 -1.87 -1.21 -22.17
N GLN A 2 -1.02 -2.23 -22.18
CA GLN A 2 0.42 -2.11 -22.35
C GLN A 2 0.68 -2.01 -23.86
N ALA A 3 1.27 -0.90 -24.30
CA ALA A 3 1.38 -0.57 -25.72
C ALA A 3 2.36 -1.51 -26.44
N SER A 4 1.89 -1.98 -27.59
CA SER A 4 2.58 -2.76 -28.61
C SER A 4 3.69 -1.94 -29.29
N SER A 5 4.94 -2.18 -28.91
CA SER A 5 6.11 -1.88 -29.74
C SER A 5 7.25 -2.81 -29.32
N GLY A 6 7.63 -3.73 -30.21
CA GLY A 6 8.55 -4.85 -29.97
C GLY A 6 10.03 -4.48 -29.77
N GLU A 7 10.32 -3.57 -28.85
CA GLU A 7 11.66 -3.42 -28.28
C GLU A 7 11.62 -3.86 -26.82
N THR A 8 12.23 -5.01 -26.52
CA THR A 8 12.48 -5.45 -25.16
C THR A 8 13.45 -4.48 -24.49
N LYS A 9 12.91 -3.44 -23.84
CA LYS A 9 13.69 -2.40 -23.14
C LYS A 9 14.68 -2.99 -22.12
N TYR A 10 14.37 -4.17 -21.59
CA TYR A 10 15.22 -4.94 -20.69
C TYR A 10 15.25 -6.42 -21.07
N THR A 11 16.45 -7.00 -21.15
CA THR A 11 16.66 -8.41 -21.50
C THR A 11 16.53 -9.33 -20.27
N GLY A 12 16.47 -8.75 -19.06
CA GLY A 12 16.29 -9.46 -17.79
C GLY A 12 16.36 -8.55 -16.56
N ALA A 13 16.12 -9.11 -15.37
CA ALA A 13 16.14 -8.35 -14.10
C ALA A 13 17.51 -7.71 -13.81
N LEU A 14 18.60 -8.41 -14.13
CA LEU A 14 19.97 -7.90 -13.97
C LEU A 14 20.29 -6.77 -14.96
N ASP A 15 19.80 -6.86 -16.20
CA ASP A 15 19.96 -5.81 -17.22
C ASP A 15 19.17 -4.55 -16.84
N CYS A 16 17.96 -4.73 -16.30
CA CYS A 16 17.17 -3.65 -15.72
C CYS A 16 17.87 -2.96 -14.55
N ALA A 17 18.39 -3.72 -13.58
CA ALA A 17 19.12 -3.17 -12.44
C ALA A 17 20.36 -2.38 -12.87
N LYS A 18 21.13 -2.90 -13.84
CA LYS A 18 22.35 -2.25 -14.35
C LYS A 18 22.03 -0.96 -15.12
N LYS A 19 21.01 -0.98 -15.99
CA LYS A 19 20.55 0.21 -16.73
C LYS A 19 19.97 1.27 -15.78
N LEU A 20 19.16 0.85 -14.80
CA LEU A 20 18.58 1.75 -13.80
C LEU A 20 19.65 2.41 -12.93
N TYR A 21 20.67 1.66 -12.50
CA TYR A 21 21.80 2.21 -11.75
C TYR A 21 22.59 3.22 -12.59
N LYS A 22 22.81 2.93 -13.89
CA LYS A 22 23.53 3.82 -14.81
C LYS A 22 22.75 5.11 -15.14
N GLU A 23 21.42 5.05 -15.23
CA GLU A 23 20.56 6.20 -15.57
C GLU A 23 20.19 7.07 -14.37
N ALA A 24 19.92 6.47 -13.21
CA ALA A 24 19.32 7.17 -12.06
C ALA A 24 20.18 7.12 -10.77
N GLY A 25 21.28 6.35 -10.77
CA GLY A 25 22.15 6.16 -9.62
C GLY A 25 21.46 5.53 -8.41
N ILE A 26 22.14 5.55 -7.26
CA ILE A 26 21.59 5.06 -5.98
C ILE A 26 20.31 5.80 -5.59
N ARG A 27 20.23 7.12 -5.84
CA ARG A 27 19.03 7.92 -5.53
C ARG A 27 17.79 7.48 -6.34
N GLY A 28 17.98 6.98 -7.55
CA GLY A 28 16.90 6.39 -8.36
C GLY A 28 16.30 5.14 -7.74
N ILE A 29 17.15 4.27 -7.16
CA ILE A 29 16.74 3.03 -6.51
C ILE A 29 15.89 3.33 -5.25
N TYR A 30 16.26 4.36 -4.49
CA TYR A 30 15.53 4.77 -3.28
C TYR A 30 14.36 5.74 -3.52
N LYS A 31 14.05 6.11 -4.78
CA LYS A 31 13.03 7.12 -5.12
C LYS A 31 11.58 6.73 -4.72
N GLY A 32 11.37 5.52 -4.20
CA GLY A 32 10.08 5.05 -3.64
C GLY A 32 10.13 4.63 -2.17
N THR A 33 11.30 4.59 -1.53
CA THR A 33 11.46 4.07 -0.16
C THR A 33 10.81 4.97 0.87
N VAL A 34 10.90 6.29 0.69
CA VAL A 34 10.23 7.27 1.57
C VAL A 34 8.72 7.07 1.57
N LEU A 35 8.12 6.74 0.41
CA LEU A 35 6.68 6.50 0.35
C LEU A 35 6.29 5.17 0.99
N THR A 36 7.15 4.14 0.88
CA THR A 36 6.95 2.87 1.58
C THR A 36 6.95 3.10 3.10
N LEU A 37 7.92 3.86 3.62
CA LEU A 37 7.97 4.19 5.05
C LEU A 37 6.76 5.03 5.49
N MET A 38 6.36 6.01 4.69
CA MET A 38 5.19 6.85 4.96
C MET A 38 3.88 6.06 4.94
N ARG A 39 3.82 4.94 4.19
CA ARG A 39 2.69 4.01 4.21
C ARG A 39 2.74 3.08 5.42
N ASP A 40 3.91 2.50 5.67
CA ASP A 40 4.04 1.41 6.65
C ASP A 40 3.86 1.90 8.09
N ILE A 41 4.38 3.09 8.42
CA ILE A 41 4.29 3.63 9.79
C ILE A 41 2.82 3.87 10.22
N PRO A 42 2.00 4.60 9.44
CA PRO A 42 0.59 4.82 9.81
C PRO A 42 -0.25 3.54 9.70
N ALA A 43 0.02 2.68 8.71
CA ALA A 43 -0.70 1.43 8.53
C ALA A 43 -0.48 0.49 9.73
N SER A 44 0.77 0.26 10.13
CA SER A 44 1.09 -0.54 11.32
C SER A 44 0.50 0.07 12.59
N GLY A 45 0.56 1.39 12.77
CA GLY A 45 -0.06 2.06 13.91
C GLY A 45 -1.57 1.85 13.98
N MET A 46 -2.27 1.99 12.85
CA MET A 46 -3.71 1.75 12.76
C MET A 46 -4.07 0.28 13.02
N TYR A 47 -3.25 -0.66 12.52
CA TYR A 47 -3.43 -2.08 12.78
C TYR A 47 -3.37 -2.39 14.28
N PHE A 48 -2.30 -1.98 14.96
CA PHE A 48 -2.13 -2.24 16.40
C PHE A 48 -3.23 -1.57 17.22
N MET A 49 -3.55 -0.30 16.93
CA MET A 49 -4.61 0.42 17.63
C MET A 49 -5.97 -0.28 17.50
N THR A 50 -6.33 -0.67 16.27
CA THR A 50 -7.61 -1.34 16.01
C THR A 50 -7.63 -2.75 16.63
N TYR A 51 -6.52 -3.46 16.55
CA TYR A 51 -6.38 -4.80 17.10
C TYR A 51 -6.51 -4.81 18.63
N GLU A 52 -5.80 -3.91 19.32
CA GLU A 52 -5.90 -3.78 20.78
C GLU A 52 -7.29 -3.31 21.22
N TRP A 53 -7.87 -2.33 20.52
CA TRP A 53 -9.22 -1.85 20.80
C TRP A 53 -10.27 -2.96 20.67
N LEU A 54 -10.21 -3.76 19.60
CA LEU A 54 -11.12 -4.89 19.40
C LEU A 54 -10.91 -6.00 20.43
N LYS A 55 -9.66 -6.30 20.80
CA LYS A 55 -9.39 -7.26 21.87
C LYS A 55 -9.97 -6.79 23.20
N ASN A 56 -9.85 -5.51 23.53
CA ASN A 56 -10.42 -4.95 24.75
C ASN A 56 -11.96 -5.03 24.76
N ILE A 57 -12.62 -4.86 23.61
CA ILE A 57 -14.08 -5.03 23.48
C ILE A 57 -14.51 -6.50 23.58
N PHE A 58 -13.75 -7.41 22.98
CA PHE A 58 -14.09 -8.83 22.96
C PHE A 58 -13.66 -9.62 24.20
N THR A 59 -12.90 -8.99 25.10
CA THR A 59 -12.48 -9.55 26.40
C THR A 59 -13.57 -9.27 27.44
N PRO A 60 -14.28 -10.30 27.95
CA PRO A 60 -15.18 -10.13 29.09
C PRO A 60 -14.35 -9.81 30.36
N GLU A 61 -14.89 -8.99 31.28
CA GLU A 61 -14.22 -8.51 32.51
C GLU A 61 -13.59 -9.62 33.39
N GLU A 62 -13.96 -10.89 33.21
CA GLU A 62 -13.46 -12.05 33.96
C GLU A 62 -12.34 -12.86 33.29
N LYS A 63 -11.93 -12.57 32.04
CA LYS A 63 -10.90 -13.38 31.33
C LYS A 63 -9.70 -12.55 30.88
N SER A 64 -8.51 -13.13 30.99
CA SER A 64 -7.28 -12.54 30.46
C SER A 64 -7.34 -12.42 28.93
N VAL A 65 -6.75 -11.36 28.38
CA VAL A 65 -6.61 -11.11 26.92
C VAL A 65 -5.91 -12.29 26.20
N ASN A 66 -5.23 -13.16 26.95
CA ASN A 66 -4.55 -14.38 26.47
C ASN A 66 -5.48 -15.62 26.37
N GLU A 67 -6.72 -15.57 26.87
CA GLU A 67 -7.70 -16.67 26.80
C GLU A 67 -8.83 -16.42 25.79
N LEU A 68 -8.67 -15.42 24.90
CA LEU A 68 -9.61 -15.17 23.82
C LEU A 68 -9.67 -16.38 22.88
N SER A 69 -10.88 -16.83 22.56
CA SER A 69 -11.05 -17.95 21.62
C SER A 69 -10.52 -17.57 20.23
N VAL A 70 -9.93 -18.54 19.52
CA VAL A 70 -9.36 -18.39 18.18
C VAL A 70 -10.30 -17.62 17.23
N PRO A 71 -11.62 -17.91 17.15
CA PRO A 71 -12.55 -17.13 16.32
C PRO A 71 -12.59 -15.62 16.62
N ARG A 72 -12.48 -15.20 17.88
CA ARG A 72 -12.50 -13.78 18.25
C ARG A 72 -11.21 -13.07 17.83
N ILE A 73 -10.08 -13.77 17.93
CA ILE A 73 -8.79 -13.27 17.47
C ILE A 73 -8.78 -13.11 15.94
N LEU A 74 -9.37 -14.07 15.21
CA LEU A 74 -9.48 -14.00 13.76
C LEU A 74 -10.38 -12.85 13.29
N VAL A 75 -11.54 -12.65 13.93
CA VAL A 75 -12.43 -11.51 13.62
C VAL A 75 -11.75 -10.18 13.94
N ALA A 76 -11.07 -10.08 15.09
CA ALA A 76 -10.32 -8.87 15.46
C ALA A 76 -9.18 -8.57 14.47
N GLY A 77 -8.42 -9.59 14.04
CA GLY A 77 -7.38 -9.49 13.03
C GLY A 77 -7.90 -9.09 11.65
N GLY A 78 -9.03 -9.68 11.22
CA GLY A 78 -9.69 -9.34 9.96
C GLY A 78 -10.15 -7.87 9.91
N ILE A 79 -10.82 -7.39 10.97
CA ILE A 79 -11.27 -5.99 11.05
C ILE A 79 -10.05 -5.04 11.16
N ALA A 80 -9.06 -5.35 12.01
CA ALA A 80 -7.83 -4.56 12.08
C ALA A 80 -7.10 -4.48 10.73
N GLY A 81 -7.11 -5.57 9.96
CA GLY A 81 -6.61 -5.63 8.59
C GLY A 81 -7.36 -4.67 7.65
N ILE A 82 -8.69 -4.59 7.74
CA ILE A 82 -9.51 -3.66 6.95
C ILE A 82 -9.11 -2.20 7.21
N PHE A 83 -8.99 -1.81 8.49
CA PHE A 83 -8.59 -0.45 8.86
C PHE A 83 -7.15 -0.13 8.45
N ASN A 84 -6.23 -1.08 8.60
CA ASN A 84 -4.86 -0.97 8.10
C ASN A 84 -4.85 -0.69 6.58
N TRP A 85 -5.60 -1.46 5.81
CA TRP A 85 -5.68 -1.27 4.36
C TRP A 85 -6.37 0.04 3.96
N ALA A 86 -7.36 0.51 4.72
CA ALA A 86 -7.99 1.81 4.46
C ALA A 86 -6.98 2.98 4.52
N VAL A 87 -5.98 2.90 5.40
CA VAL A 87 -4.89 3.90 5.51
C VAL A 87 -3.78 3.66 4.48
N ALA A 88 -3.49 2.40 4.14
CA ALA A 88 -2.42 2.04 3.22
C ALA A 88 -2.77 2.23 1.73
N ILE A 89 -4.05 2.22 1.37
CA ILE A 89 -4.52 2.27 -0.03
C ILE A 89 -4.16 3.60 -0.73
N PRO A 90 -4.38 4.80 -0.15
CA PRO A 90 -4.03 6.04 -0.84
C PRO A 90 -2.53 6.14 -1.19
N PRO A 91 -1.58 5.90 -0.26
CA PRO A 91 -0.16 5.83 -0.60
C PRO A 91 0.19 4.79 -1.67
N ASP A 92 -0.46 3.62 -1.64
CA ASP A 92 -0.23 2.56 -2.64
C ASP A 92 -0.69 2.99 -4.04
N VAL A 93 -1.84 3.66 -4.16
CA VAL A 93 -2.32 4.22 -5.42
C VAL A 93 -1.35 5.29 -5.94
N LEU A 94 -0.91 6.21 -5.08
CA LEU A 94 0.10 7.21 -5.47
C LEU A 94 1.39 6.56 -5.96
N LYS A 95 1.87 5.54 -5.25
CA LYS A 95 3.09 4.81 -5.60
C LYS A 95 2.96 4.10 -6.95
N SER A 96 1.87 3.38 -7.17
CA SER A 96 1.61 2.66 -8.42
C SER A 96 1.54 3.62 -9.61
N ARG A 97 0.83 4.75 -9.47
CA ARG A 97 0.73 5.77 -10.52
C ARG A 97 2.05 6.46 -10.81
N PHE A 98 2.87 6.71 -9.78
CA PHE A 98 4.19 7.28 -9.96
C PHE A 98 5.16 6.32 -10.67
N GLN A 99 5.13 5.03 -10.32
CA GLN A 99 6.03 4.01 -10.89
C GLN A 99 5.64 3.58 -12.31
N THR A 100 4.36 3.62 -12.65
CA THR A 100 3.86 3.29 -14.00
C THR A 100 3.99 4.45 -14.98
N ALA A 101 4.28 5.67 -14.52
CA ALA A 101 4.34 6.84 -15.37
C ALA A 101 5.64 6.93 -16.18
N PRO A 102 5.59 7.50 -17.39
CA PRO A 102 6.78 7.73 -18.20
C PRO A 102 7.82 8.60 -17.46
N PRO A 103 9.13 8.37 -17.70
CA PRO A 103 10.18 9.22 -17.15
C PRO A 103 9.95 10.69 -17.50
N GLY A 104 10.01 11.58 -16.50
CA GLY A 104 9.84 13.03 -16.70
C GLY A 104 8.40 13.55 -16.60
N LYS A 105 7.37 12.70 -16.54
CA LYS A 105 5.97 13.14 -16.41
C LYS A 105 5.68 13.90 -15.11
N TYR A 106 6.36 13.54 -14.01
CA TYR A 106 6.14 14.10 -12.67
C TYR A 106 7.41 14.74 -12.10
N PRO A 107 7.76 15.97 -12.52
CA PRO A 107 8.97 16.67 -12.09
C PRO A 107 8.97 17.01 -10.59
N ASN A 108 7.82 17.32 -9.99
CA ASN A 108 7.68 17.60 -8.55
C ASN A 108 7.33 16.34 -7.72
N GLY A 109 7.47 15.15 -8.32
CA GLY A 109 7.26 13.88 -7.63
C GLY A 109 5.78 13.60 -7.32
N PHE A 110 5.53 13.05 -6.14
CA PHE A 110 4.20 12.57 -5.72
C PHE A 110 3.14 13.67 -5.64
N ARG A 111 3.54 14.94 -5.46
CA ARG A 111 2.61 16.07 -5.44
C ARG A 111 1.92 16.27 -6.79
N ASP A 112 2.65 16.08 -7.88
CA ASP A 112 2.08 16.17 -9.22
C ASP A 112 1.12 15.00 -9.48
N VAL A 113 1.47 13.81 -9.02
CA VAL A 113 0.60 12.63 -9.10
C VAL A 113 -0.70 12.88 -8.33
N LEU A 114 -0.61 13.35 -7.09
CA LEU A 114 -1.77 13.63 -6.25
C LEU A 114 -2.67 14.71 -6.87
N ARG A 115 -2.06 15.79 -7.38
CA ARG A 115 -2.78 16.87 -8.06
C ARG A 115 -3.45 16.38 -9.33
N GLU A 116 -2.78 15.59 -10.16
CA GLU A 116 -3.35 15.00 -11.37
C GLU A 116 -4.51 14.05 -11.03
N LEU A 117 -4.33 13.19 -10.02
CA LEU A 117 -5.37 12.25 -9.58
C LEU A 117 -6.64 12.98 -9.13
N ILE A 118 -6.50 13.96 -8.23
CA ILE A 118 -7.63 14.70 -7.68
C ILE A 118 -8.31 15.53 -8.77
N ARG A 119 -7.53 16.18 -9.65
CA ARG A 119 -8.07 17.06 -10.69
C ARG A 119 -8.76 16.30 -11.81
N ASN A 120 -8.23 15.14 -12.21
CA ASN A 120 -8.72 14.40 -13.38
C ASN A 120 -9.67 13.26 -13.02
N GLU A 121 -9.47 12.61 -11.87
CA GLU A 121 -10.23 11.41 -11.47
C GLU A 121 -11.03 11.62 -10.16
N GLY A 122 -10.87 12.76 -9.47
CA GLY A 122 -11.53 13.07 -8.20
C GLY A 122 -10.86 12.40 -6.99
N ILE A 123 -11.35 12.70 -5.78
CA ILE A 123 -10.74 12.23 -4.52
C ILE A 123 -10.96 10.72 -4.28
N THR A 124 -12.01 10.15 -4.85
CA THR A 124 -12.32 8.71 -4.78
C THR A 124 -11.32 7.85 -5.55
N SER A 125 -10.56 8.45 -6.47
CA SER A 125 -9.51 7.76 -7.21
C SER A 125 -8.40 7.20 -6.31
N LEU A 126 -8.18 7.81 -5.15
CA LEU A 126 -7.23 7.36 -4.13
C LEU A 126 -7.61 6.01 -3.50
N TYR A 127 -8.88 5.61 -3.61
CA TYR A 127 -9.41 4.35 -3.10
C TYR A 127 -9.74 3.34 -4.22
N LYS A 128 -9.30 3.60 -5.46
CA LYS A 128 -9.47 2.64 -6.56
C LYS A 128 -8.75 1.33 -6.22
N GLY A 129 -9.51 0.24 -6.16
CA GLY A 129 -9.02 -1.09 -5.78
C GLY A 129 -9.42 -1.51 -4.36
N PHE A 130 -10.08 -0.65 -3.58
CA PHE A 130 -10.53 -0.96 -2.21
C PHE A 130 -11.30 -2.28 -2.11
N ASN A 131 -12.28 -2.52 -2.97
CA ASN A 131 -13.07 -3.76 -2.95
C ASN A 131 -12.20 -5.02 -3.16
N ALA A 132 -11.24 -4.97 -4.08
CA ALA A 132 -10.32 -6.08 -4.33
C ALA A 132 -9.39 -6.33 -3.14
N VAL A 133 -8.93 -5.26 -2.48
CA VAL A 133 -8.11 -5.34 -1.27
C VAL A 133 -8.91 -5.91 -0.10
N MET A 134 -10.17 -5.53 0.07
CA MET A 134 -11.05 -6.07 1.13
C MET A 134 -11.30 -7.56 0.97
N ILE A 135 -11.56 -8.03 -0.25
CA ILE A 135 -11.72 -9.46 -0.55
C ILE A 135 -10.44 -10.24 -0.22
N ARG A 136 -9.26 -9.64 -0.44
CA ARG A 136 -7.95 -10.25 -0.09
C ARG A 136 -7.59 -10.14 1.39
N ALA A 137 -7.99 -9.06 2.05
CA ALA A 137 -7.57 -8.75 3.41
C ALA A 137 -8.20 -9.69 4.43
N PHE A 138 -9.39 -10.21 4.14
CA PHE A 138 -10.06 -11.17 5.01
C PHE A 138 -9.35 -12.53 5.03
N PRO A 139 -9.03 -13.21 3.91
CA PRO A 139 -8.26 -14.47 3.95
C PRO A 139 -6.79 -14.32 4.36
N ALA A 140 -6.18 -13.15 4.17
CA ALA A 140 -4.76 -12.95 4.48
C ALA A 140 -4.49 -12.63 5.96
N ASN A 141 -5.51 -12.16 6.70
CA ASN A 141 -5.40 -11.82 8.11
C ASN A 141 -6.32 -12.65 9.04
N ALA A 142 -7.16 -13.53 8.47
CA ALA A 142 -7.98 -14.51 9.19
C ALA A 142 -7.38 -15.92 9.13
#